data_AF-A0A958PSW0-F1
#
_entry.id   AF-A0A958PSW0-F1
#
_cell.length_a   1.000
_cell.length_b   1.000
_cell.length_c   1.000
_cell.angle_alpha   90.00
_cell.angle_beta   90.00
_cell.angle_gamma   90.00
#
_symmetry.space_group_name_H-M   'P 1'
#
loop_
_entity.id
_entity.type
_entity.pdbx_description
1 polymer ?
#
loop_
_entity_poly.entity_id
_entity_poly.type
_entity_poly.pdbx_seq_one_letter_code
_entity_poly.pdbx_strand_id
1 'polypeptide(L)'
;MIQFRVKTSHNATITTVIFASFLNMACSDVRIDPIIEPIKEKTFQLKVTDYCPQTGNTFTDTFAHNFSAPLEYDHHEPDSDADGLTDKYELTSQLATVYNLKPEKADTNGDGYSDFLVNLLGRDVFSQSFFKECSQKGQDTDQDGITDCEEDLVKTDVDDPDSDSDGIPDGIEVRYGTNPLDPVDSFLDPDHDGRSNFEEVKFNTPINYSNDIHIDSKSYQYKVVTKMKADTECYEITVSNIPHMDIKENMLKIFVLENKTINTGGTGQGQQLFINTATLLIPRGIADGDTVVIDNVRNQTLQSDELTINSDKESQPK
;
A
#
# COMPACT_ATOMS: atom_id res chain seq x y z
N MET A 1 26.78 36.68 -26.19
CA MET A 1 27.15 35.26 -26.34
C MET A 1 27.57 34.78 -24.96
N ILE A 2 26.65 34.15 -24.23
CA ILE A 2 26.91 33.65 -22.88
C ILE A 2 27.14 32.14 -23.02
N GLN A 3 28.32 31.66 -22.64
CA GLN A 3 28.59 30.22 -22.56
C GLN A 3 28.25 29.73 -21.15
N PHE A 4 27.43 28.69 -21.05
CA PHE A 4 27.22 27.94 -19.82
C PHE A 4 28.05 26.65 -19.86
N ARG A 5 28.68 26.30 -18.73
CA ARG A 5 29.27 24.99 -18.50
C ARG A 5 28.38 24.22 -17.54
N VAL A 6 27.76 23.15 -18.01
CA VAL A 6 27.12 22.14 -17.16
C VAL A 6 28.12 21.01 -16.97
N LYS A 7 28.33 20.61 -15.72
CA LYS A 7 29.18 19.45 -15.36
C LYS A 7 28.24 18.29 -15.03
N THR A 8 28.20 17.26 -15.86
CA THR A 8 27.54 15.99 -15.54
C THR A 8 28.60 14.93 -15.20
N SER A 9 28.19 13.90 -14.45
CA SER A 9 29.06 12.89 -13.83
C SER A 9 29.77 11.94 -14.81
N HIS A 10 29.49 12.02 -16.12
CA HIS A 10 30.19 11.31 -17.16
C HIS A 10 30.70 12.32 -18.20
N ASN A 11 32.01 12.29 -18.50
CA ASN A 11 32.73 13.21 -19.39
C ASN A 11 32.22 13.21 -20.85
N ALA A 12 31.01 13.69 -21.10
CA ALA A 12 30.47 13.96 -22.42
C ALA A 12 30.03 15.42 -22.51
N THR A 13 30.75 16.21 -23.30
CA THR A 13 30.42 17.63 -23.52
C THR A 13 29.42 17.74 -24.66
N ILE A 14 28.12 17.80 -24.36
CA ILE A 14 27.10 18.12 -25.37
C ILE A 14 26.98 19.64 -25.47
N THR A 15 27.38 20.19 -26.61
CA THR A 15 27.25 21.63 -26.90
C THR A 15 25.96 21.84 -27.68
N THR A 16 24.84 22.08 -26.99
CA THR A 16 23.58 22.45 -27.65
C THR A 16 23.60 23.95 -27.96
N VAL A 17 23.63 24.30 -29.25
CA VAL A 17 23.50 25.67 -29.74
C VAL A 17 22.03 25.92 -30.06
N ILE A 18 21.31 26.65 -29.21
CA ILE A 18 19.95 27.11 -29.53
C ILE A 18 20.06 28.35 -30.41
N PHE A 19 19.68 28.23 -31.68
CA PHE A 19 19.51 29.37 -32.59
C PHE A 19 18.24 30.14 -32.19
N ALA A 20 18.40 31.28 -31.53
CA ALA A 20 17.31 32.23 -31.32
C ALA A 20 16.95 32.88 -32.66
N SER A 21 15.89 32.38 -33.29
CA SER A 21 15.24 33.04 -34.42
C SER A 21 14.40 34.20 -33.88
N PHE A 22 14.57 35.37 -34.48
CA PHE A 22 14.00 36.66 -34.10
C PHE A 22 12.53 36.61 -33.64
N LEU A 23 12.30 36.84 -32.34
CA LEU A 23 11.11 37.51 -31.84
C LEU A 23 11.56 38.47 -30.74
N ASN A 24 11.29 39.77 -30.92
CA ASN A 24 11.49 40.80 -29.90
C ASN A 24 10.52 40.54 -28.74
N MET A 25 10.89 39.67 -27.81
CA MET A 25 10.32 39.64 -26.46
C MET A 25 11.34 40.29 -25.53
N ALA A 26 10.94 41.41 -24.93
CA ALA A 26 11.66 42.01 -23.83
C ALA A 26 11.90 40.93 -22.77
N CYS A 27 13.14 40.82 -22.30
CA CYS A 27 13.53 39.91 -21.24
C CYS A 27 12.98 40.45 -19.91
N SER A 28 11.68 40.30 -19.69
CA SER A 28 11.06 40.44 -18.38
C SER A 28 10.97 39.05 -17.76
N ASP A 29 11.76 38.84 -16.72
CA ASP A 29 11.65 37.75 -15.75
C ASP A 29 11.65 36.32 -16.31
N VAL A 30 12.84 35.80 -16.62
CA VAL A 30 13.06 34.36 -16.45
C VAL A 30 13.12 34.10 -14.95
N ARG A 31 11.97 33.75 -14.35
CA ARG A 31 11.94 33.18 -13.01
C ARG A 31 12.36 31.73 -13.11
N ILE A 32 13.54 31.42 -12.57
CA ILE A 32 13.86 30.06 -12.16
C ILE A 32 13.18 29.92 -10.82
N ASP A 33 12.01 29.30 -10.79
CA ASP A 33 11.40 28.90 -9.52
C ASP A 33 12.41 28.01 -8.79
N PRO A 34 12.62 28.20 -7.49
CA PRO A 34 13.48 27.30 -6.73
C PRO A 34 12.98 25.87 -6.94
N ILE A 35 13.91 24.93 -7.13
CA ILE A 35 13.58 23.52 -6.98
C ILE A 35 13.07 23.42 -5.54
N ILE A 36 11.76 23.34 -5.37
CA ILE A 36 11.14 23.04 -4.10
C ILE A 36 11.68 21.66 -3.78
N GLU A 37 12.59 21.56 -2.81
CA GLU A 37 12.96 20.24 -2.31
C GLU A 37 11.65 19.54 -1.93
N PRO A 38 11.38 18.32 -2.45
CA PRO A 38 10.15 17.63 -2.15
C PRO A 38 10.01 17.59 -0.63
N ILE A 39 8.86 18.04 -0.13
CA ILE A 39 8.57 18.04 1.30
C ILE A 39 8.81 16.61 1.78
N LYS A 40 9.78 16.42 2.67
CA LYS A 40 10.06 15.10 3.24
C LYS A 40 8.78 14.64 3.93
N GLU A 41 8.20 13.58 3.42
CA GLU A 41 7.02 12.96 4.01
C GLU A 41 7.37 12.43 5.39
N LYS A 42 6.46 12.63 6.33
CA LYS A 42 6.58 12.08 7.67
C LYS A 42 6.41 10.57 7.58
N THR A 43 7.31 9.83 8.18
CA THR A 43 7.30 8.36 8.16
C THR A 43 7.46 7.77 9.55
N PHE A 44 7.10 6.50 9.69
CA PHE A 44 7.32 5.73 10.90
C PHE A 44 7.74 4.30 10.56
N GLN A 45 8.01 3.52 11.60
CA GLN A 45 8.42 2.13 11.48
C GLN A 45 7.44 1.24 12.26
N LEU A 46 7.12 0.07 11.71
CA LEU A 46 6.46 -1.01 12.42
C LEU A 46 7.49 -2.05 12.81
N LYS A 47 7.46 -2.49 14.06
CA LYS A 47 8.24 -3.62 14.56
C LYS A 47 7.32 -4.65 15.20
N VAL A 48 7.25 -5.84 14.60
CA VAL A 48 6.60 -7.01 15.19
C VAL A 48 7.62 -7.82 15.97
N THR A 49 7.35 -8.03 17.25
CA THR A 49 8.13 -8.93 18.10
C THR A 49 7.51 -10.31 18.18
N ASP A 50 8.36 -11.33 18.28
CA ASP A 50 7.99 -12.71 18.63
C ASP A 50 6.84 -13.32 17.81
N TYR A 51 6.75 -13.00 16.51
CA TYR A 51 5.83 -13.71 15.62
C TYR A 51 6.31 -15.15 15.43
N CYS A 52 5.46 -16.13 15.71
CA CYS A 52 5.77 -17.55 15.51
C CYS A 52 4.65 -18.15 14.67
N PRO A 53 4.96 -18.78 13.51
CA PRO A 53 3.95 -19.42 12.69
C PRO A 53 3.11 -20.45 13.46
N GLN A 54 1.91 -20.72 12.98
CA GLN A 54 1.08 -21.75 13.56
C GLN A 54 1.75 -23.12 13.46
N THR A 55 1.39 -24.04 14.36
CA THR A 55 2.07 -25.34 14.44
C THR A 55 1.92 -26.13 13.14
N GLY A 56 3.05 -26.42 12.50
CA GLY A 56 3.11 -27.16 11.23
C GLY A 56 3.13 -26.27 9.99
N ASN A 57 3.02 -24.96 10.15
CA ASN A 57 3.16 -23.99 9.08
C ASN A 57 4.57 -23.39 9.05
N THR A 58 4.93 -22.80 7.91
CA THR A 58 6.20 -22.10 7.70
C THR A 58 5.94 -20.66 7.26
N PHE A 59 6.62 -19.68 7.86
CA PHE A 59 6.60 -18.30 7.37
C PHE A 59 7.06 -18.27 5.91
N THR A 60 6.31 -17.58 5.06
CA THR A 60 6.60 -17.42 3.64
C THR A 60 6.98 -15.97 3.38
N ASP A 61 6.06 -15.04 3.66
CA ASP A 61 6.29 -13.61 3.43
C ASP A 61 5.41 -12.73 4.35
N THR A 62 5.51 -11.42 4.20
CA THR A 62 4.72 -10.44 4.97
C THR A 62 4.49 -9.15 4.20
N PHE A 63 3.26 -8.66 4.13
CA PHE A 63 2.95 -7.36 3.52
C PHE A 63 2.54 -6.38 4.60
N ALA A 64 2.87 -5.11 4.43
CA ALA A 64 2.32 -4.06 5.26
C ALA A 64 1.89 -2.92 4.36
N HIS A 65 0.70 -2.37 4.63
CA HIS A 65 0.15 -1.26 3.86
C HIS A 65 -0.49 -0.26 4.80
N ASN A 66 -0.14 1.02 4.66
CA ASN A 66 -0.90 2.07 5.32
C ASN A 66 -2.07 2.40 4.42
N PHE A 67 -3.24 1.88 4.75
CA PHE A 67 -4.44 2.08 3.97
C PHE A 67 -4.85 3.55 3.95
N SER A 68 -4.45 4.34 4.93
CA SER A 68 -4.74 5.78 4.94
C SER A 68 -3.79 6.65 4.10
N ALA A 69 -2.85 6.05 3.39
CA ALA A 69 -1.83 6.75 2.62
C ALA A 69 -1.57 6.07 1.27
N PRO A 70 -2.56 6.00 0.36
CA PRO A 70 -2.32 5.54 -1.01
C PRO A 70 -1.31 6.45 -1.73
N LEU A 71 -0.48 5.84 -2.58
CA LEU A 71 0.52 6.55 -3.40
C LEU A 71 -0.12 7.02 -4.71
N GLU A 72 -0.29 8.34 -4.88
CA GLU A 72 -0.73 8.96 -6.14
C GLU A 72 0.49 9.46 -6.92
N TYR A 73 0.90 8.71 -7.96
CA TYR A 73 2.06 8.99 -8.83
C TYR A 73 3.41 9.04 -8.09
N ASP A 74 3.67 10.10 -7.33
CA ASP A 74 4.94 10.32 -6.63
C ASP A 74 4.77 10.82 -5.19
N HIS A 75 3.55 10.98 -4.66
CA HIS A 75 3.30 11.42 -3.30
C HIS A 75 2.11 10.70 -2.67
N HIS A 76 2.13 10.56 -1.34
CA HIS A 76 1.02 9.98 -0.62
C HIS A 76 -0.06 11.03 -0.34
N GLU A 77 -1.31 10.67 -0.58
CA GLU A 77 -2.47 11.51 -0.30
C GLU A 77 -3.27 10.91 0.86
N PRO A 78 -3.91 11.73 1.71
CA PRO A 78 -4.75 11.23 2.79
C PRO A 78 -5.97 10.45 2.27
N ASP A 79 -6.24 9.33 2.93
CA ASP A 79 -7.44 8.50 2.81
C ASP A 79 -7.96 8.26 4.24
N SER A 80 -8.98 9.01 4.64
CA SER A 80 -9.41 9.16 6.04
C SER A 80 -10.21 7.97 6.57
N ASP A 81 -10.91 7.25 5.72
CA ASP A 81 -11.63 6.01 6.06
C ASP A 81 -10.93 4.74 5.58
N ALA A 82 -9.85 4.92 4.81
CA ALA A 82 -8.92 3.89 4.41
C ALA A 82 -9.53 2.85 3.44
N ASP A 83 -10.48 3.29 2.62
CA ASP A 83 -11.20 2.43 1.67
C ASP A 83 -10.49 2.28 0.31
N GLY A 84 -9.49 3.11 0.00
CA GLY A 84 -8.79 3.14 -1.29
C GLY A 84 -9.07 4.37 -2.15
N LEU A 85 -10.06 5.18 -1.81
CA LEU A 85 -10.29 6.49 -2.41
C LEU A 85 -9.67 7.58 -1.54
N THR A 86 -8.91 8.48 -2.16
CA THR A 86 -8.33 9.60 -1.39
C THR A 86 -9.41 10.61 -1.01
N ASP A 87 -9.23 11.30 0.13
CA ASP A 87 -10.11 12.39 0.57
C ASP A 87 -10.31 13.42 -0.56
N LYS A 88 -9.23 13.66 -1.31
CA LYS A 88 -9.22 14.55 -2.47
C LYS A 88 -10.09 14.00 -3.60
N TYR A 89 -10.00 12.71 -3.92
CA TYR A 89 -10.84 12.07 -4.94
C TYR A 89 -12.33 12.17 -4.57
N GLU A 90 -12.67 11.90 -3.32
CA GLU A 90 -14.05 11.94 -2.81
C GLU A 90 -14.61 13.35 -2.64
N LEU A 91 -13.78 14.38 -2.64
CA LEU A 91 -14.23 15.77 -2.62
C LEU A 91 -14.30 16.42 -4.01
N THR A 92 -13.47 15.95 -4.96
CA THR A 92 -13.22 16.69 -6.21
C THR A 92 -13.60 15.96 -7.49
N SER A 93 -13.73 14.62 -7.46
CA SER A 93 -14.09 13.88 -8.67
C SER A 93 -15.54 14.16 -9.09
N GLN A 94 -15.82 14.06 -10.38
CA GLN A 94 -17.21 14.18 -10.86
C GLN A 94 -18.08 13.06 -10.27
N LEU A 95 -17.48 11.89 -10.09
CA LEU A 95 -18.11 10.71 -9.50
C LEU A 95 -18.45 10.93 -8.02
N ALA A 96 -17.61 11.65 -7.26
CA ALA A 96 -17.90 12.00 -5.87
C ALA A 96 -19.24 12.69 -5.68
N THR A 97 -19.56 13.67 -6.53
CA THR A 97 -20.87 14.36 -6.45
C THR A 97 -22.03 13.44 -6.85
N VAL A 98 -21.78 12.54 -7.79
CA VAL A 98 -22.79 11.60 -8.30
C VAL A 98 -23.13 10.55 -7.23
N TYR A 99 -22.14 9.94 -6.59
CA TYR A 99 -22.31 8.92 -5.55
C TYR A 99 -22.46 9.49 -4.14
N ASN A 100 -22.27 10.80 -3.97
CA ASN A 100 -22.24 11.49 -2.68
C ASN A 100 -21.18 10.88 -1.73
N LEU A 101 -20.01 10.55 -2.28
CA LEU A 101 -18.87 9.97 -1.54
C LEU A 101 -18.46 10.86 -0.37
N LYS A 102 -17.84 10.26 0.64
CA LYS A 102 -17.52 10.93 1.90
C LYS A 102 -16.16 10.44 2.42
N PRO A 103 -15.18 11.35 2.57
CA PRO A 103 -13.84 11.06 3.10
C PRO A 103 -13.78 10.20 4.37
N GLU A 104 -14.80 10.27 5.21
CA GLU A 104 -14.85 9.58 6.49
C GLU A 104 -15.75 8.32 6.51
N LYS A 105 -16.18 7.81 5.35
CA LYS A 105 -17.13 6.70 5.28
C LYS A 105 -16.91 5.77 4.07
N ALA A 106 -16.18 4.69 4.32
CA ALA A 106 -15.80 3.66 3.34
C ALA A 106 -16.96 3.02 2.55
N ASP A 107 -18.19 3.06 3.08
CA ASP A 107 -19.41 2.67 2.36
C ASP A 107 -20.45 3.77 2.61
N THR A 108 -20.55 4.74 1.71
CA THR A 108 -21.37 5.95 1.90
C THR A 108 -22.84 5.63 2.01
N ASN A 109 -23.35 4.67 1.22
CA ASN A 109 -24.78 4.38 1.13
C ASN A 109 -25.23 3.32 2.16
N GLY A 110 -24.27 2.59 2.75
CA GLY A 110 -24.48 1.58 3.77
C GLY A 110 -25.06 0.27 3.24
N ASP A 111 -24.84 -0.11 1.98
CA ASP A 111 -25.37 -1.34 1.38
C ASP A 111 -24.45 -2.56 1.55
N GLY A 112 -23.24 -2.34 2.08
CA GLY A 112 -22.22 -3.35 2.37
C GLY A 112 -21.17 -3.52 1.27
N TYR A 113 -21.10 -2.62 0.29
CA TYR A 113 -20.01 -2.54 -0.68
C TYR A 113 -19.25 -1.24 -0.48
N SER A 114 -17.91 -1.29 -0.49
CA SER A 114 -17.10 -0.09 -0.35
C SER A 114 -17.29 0.87 -1.52
N ASP A 115 -17.17 2.16 -1.23
CA ASP A 115 -17.20 3.24 -2.22
C ASP A 115 -16.09 3.03 -3.26
N PHE A 116 -14.89 2.64 -2.81
CA PHE A 116 -13.78 2.20 -3.67
C PHE A 116 -14.18 1.11 -4.67
N LEU A 117 -14.69 -0.04 -4.22
CA LEU A 117 -14.99 -1.14 -5.12
C LEU A 117 -16.05 -0.77 -6.16
N VAL A 118 -17.07 -0.05 -5.71
CA VAL A 118 -18.13 0.39 -6.61
C VAL A 118 -17.59 1.39 -7.65
N ASN A 119 -16.65 2.25 -7.24
CA ASN A 119 -15.94 3.15 -8.14
C ASN A 119 -15.10 2.38 -9.17
N LEU A 120 -14.32 1.39 -8.71
CA LEU A 120 -13.47 0.54 -9.55
C LEU A 120 -14.28 -0.19 -10.63
N LEU A 121 -15.46 -0.71 -10.27
CA LEU A 121 -16.35 -1.38 -11.22
C LEU A 121 -17.07 -0.42 -12.17
N GLY A 122 -16.87 0.90 -12.05
CA GLY A 122 -17.45 1.90 -12.95
C GLY A 122 -18.98 1.87 -13.02
N ARG A 123 -19.64 1.49 -11.92
CA ARG A 123 -21.10 1.31 -11.87
C ARG A 123 -21.77 2.60 -11.42
N ASP A 124 -22.65 3.19 -12.23
CA ASP A 124 -23.38 4.42 -11.89
C ASP A 124 -24.34 4.25 -10.69
N VAL A 125 -24.84 5.36 -10.13
CA VAL A 125 -25.74 5.38 -8.94
C VAL A 125 -26.99 4.54 -9.17
N PHE A 126 -27.46 4.44 -10.41
CA PHE A 126 -28.60 3.61 -10.74
C PHE A 126 -28.23 2.13 -10.65
N SER A 127 -27.01 1.77 -11.06
CA SER A 127 -26.43 0.43 -10.96
C SER A 127 -26.19 0.00 -9.50
N GLN A 128 -25.85 0.93 -8.60
CA GLN A 128 -25.73 0.62 -7.16
C GLN A 128 -27.04 0.11 -6.57
N SER A 129 -28.18 0.70 -6.96
CA SER A 129 -29.50 0.22 -6.52
C SER A 129 -29.88 -1.17 -7.07
N PHE A 130 -29.09 -1.76 -7.99
CA PHE A 130 -29.22 -3.15 -8.41
C PHE A 130 -28.40 -4.13 -7.58
N PHE A 131 -27.39 -3.66 -6.82
CA PHE A 131 -26.74 -4.51 -5.86
C PHE A 131 -27.75 -4.83 -4.76
N LYS A 132 -28.00 -6.12 -4.59
CA LYS A 132 -28.76 -6.57 -3.45
C LYS A 132 -27.91 -6.27 -2.22
N GLU A 133 -28.47 -5.51 -1.29
CA GLU A 133 -27.85 -5.24 0.00
C GLU A 133 -27.19 -6.51 0.57
N CYS A 134 -25.93 -6.38 0.94
CA CYS A 134 -25.14 -7.46 1.50
C CYS A 134 -25.77 -7.92 2.83
N SER A 135 -26.01 -9.23 2.95
CA SER A 135 -26.61 -9.79 4.17
C SER A 135 -25.66 -9.86 5.35
N GLN A 136 -24.35 -9.92 5.11
CA GLN A 136 -23.30 -10.03 6.13
C GLN A 136 -22.29 -8.88 5.98
N LYS A 137 -22.75 -7.65 6.23
CA LYS A 137 -21.92 -6.45 6.02
C LYS A 137 -20.66 -6.49 6.88
N GLY A 138 -19.51 -6.26 6.26
CA GLY A 138 -18.21 -6.22 6.95
C GLY A 138 -17.73 -7.58 7.43
N GLN A 139 -18.36 -8.70 7.02
CA GLN A 139 -17.77 -10.01 7.20
C GLN A 139 -16.65 -10.17 6.15
N ASP A 140 -15.47 -10.56 6.62
CA ASP A 140 -14.25 -10.81 5.86
C ASP A 140 -13.66 -12.10 6.47
N THR A 141 -13.94 -13.23 5.82
CA THR A 141 -13.77 -14.57 6.40
C THR A 141 -12.30 -15.00 6.43
N ASP A 142 -11.54 -14.70 5.39
CA ASP A 142 -10.13 -15.06 5.24
C ASP A 142 -9.15 -13.91 5.59
N GLN A 143 -9.68 -12.70 5.76
CA GLN A 143 -9.03 -11.53 6.33
C GLN A 143 -8.05 -10.82 5.41
N ASP A 144 -8.19 -11.00 4.10
CA ASP A 144 -7.33 -10.38 3.10
C ASP A 144 -7.61 -8.87 2.91
N GLY A 145 -8.76 -8.37 3.39
CA GLY A 145 -9.18 -6.98 3.29
C GLY A 145 -10.33 -6.71 2.33
N ILE A 146 -10.90 -7.73 1.69
CA ILE A 146 -12.15 -7.68 0.94
C ILE A 146 -13.24 -8.35 1.79
N THR A 147 -14.46 -7.81 1.81
CA THR A 147 -15.56 -8.49 2.51
C THR A 147 -16.13 -9.65 1.68
N ASP A 148 -16.68 -10.70 2.31
CA ASP A 148 -17.31 -11.86 1.64
C ASP A 148 -18.31 -11.45 0.53
N CYS A 149 -18.97 -10.30 0.70
CA CYS A 149 -19.90 -9.77 -0.28
C CYS A 149 -19.21 -9.14 -1.49
N GLU A 150 -18.12 -8.42 -1.25
CA GLU A 150 -17.30 -7.81 -2.28
C GLU A 150 -16.52 -8.86 -3.08
N GLU A 151 -16.11 -9.95 -2.43
CA GLU A 151 -15.49 -11.11 -3.08
C GLU A 151 -16.42 -11.75 -4.12
N ASP A 152 -17.73 -11.84 -3.87
CA ASP A 152 -18.67 -12.27 -4.91
C ASP A 152 -18.72 -11.30 -6.11
N LEU A 153 -18.34 -10.03 -5.96
CA LEU A 153 -18.27 -9.12 -7.11
C LEU A 153 -16.97 -9.29 -7.90
N VAL A 154 -15.83 -9.44 -7.22
CA VAL A 154 -14.51 -9.60 -7.86
C VAL A 154 -14.17 -11.05 -8.24
N LYS A 155 -14.97 -12.01 -7.75
CA LYS A 155 -14.90 -13.45 -8.03
C LYS A 155 -13.72 -14.19 -7.38
N THR A 156 -13.25 -13.69 -6.25
CA THR A 156 -12.32 -14.35 -5.33
C THR A 156 -13.03 -15.38 -4.44
N ASP A 157 -12.28 -16.21 -3.74
CA ASP A 157 -12.77 -17.26 -2.85
C ASP A 157 -12.76 -16.81 -1.39
N VAL A 158 -13.96 -16.73 -0.78
CA VAL A 158 -14.16 -16.22 0.59
C VAL A 158 -13.43 -16.97 1.71
N ASP A 159 -12.89 -18.15 1.41
CA ASP A 159 -12.14 -18.99 2.34
C ASP A 159 -10.63 -19.03 2.01
N ASP A 160 -10.17 -18.35 0.96
CA ASP A 160 -8.79 -18.37 0.45
C ASP A 160 -8.26 -16.96 0.15
N PRO A 161 -7.37 -16.42 1.01
CA PRO A 161 -6.98 -15.00 0.96
C PRO A 161 -6.03 -14.63 -0.20
N ASP A 162 -5.79 -15.55 -1.13
CA ASP A 162 -4.93 -15.46 -2.32
C ASP A 162 -5.48 -16.48 -3.35
N SER A 163 -6.55 -16.08 -4.03
CA SER A 163 -7.42 -16.92 -4.84
C SER A 163 -6.72 -17.58 -6.03
N ASP A 164 -5.64 -16.98 -6.54
CA ASP A 164 -4.84 -17.53 -7.62
C ASP A 164 -3.50 -18.14 -7.18
N SER A 165 -3.15 -17.98 -5.91
CA SER A 165 -2.00 -18.56 -5.23
C SER A 165 -0.65 -18.06 -5.75
N ASP A 166 -0.57 -16.77 -6.08
CA ASP A 166 0.66 -16.14 -6.57
C ASP A 166 1.50 -15.46 -5.48
N GLY A 167 0.94 -15.35 -4.27
CA GLY A 167 1.57 -14.84 -3.07
C GLY A 167 1.19 -13.40 -2.73
N ILE A 168 0.35 -12.73 -3.52
CA ILE A 168 -0.24 -11.44 -3.19
C ILE A 168 -1.67 -11.67 -2.67
N PRO A 169 -2.09 -11.11 -1.53
CA PRO A 169 -3.47 -11.29 -1.06
C PRO A 169 -4.49 -10.57 -1.94
N ASP A 170 -5.69 -11.13 -2.17
CA ASP A 170 -6.64 -10.59 -3.16
C ASP A 170 -7.04 -9.13 -2.84
N GLY A 171 -7.25 -8.80 -1.57
CA GLY A 171 -7.52 -7.44 -1.11
C GLY A 171 -6.41 -6.44 -1.38
N ILE A 172 -5.16 -6.89 -1.42
CA ILE A 172 -4.06 -6.05 -1.86
C ILE A 172 -4.09 -5.91 -3.39
N GLU A 173 -4.28 -7.00 -4.10
CA GLU A 173 -4.33 -7.00 -5.58
C GLU A 173 -5.39 -6.07 -6.13
N VAL A 174 -6.63 -6.19 -5.64
CA VAL A 174 -7.76 -5.33 -6.06
C VAL A 174 -7.45 -3.86 -5.81
N ARG A 175 -6.72 -3.54 -4.74
CA ARG A 175 -6.35 -2.16 -4.39
C ARG A 175 -5.23 -1.60 -5.25
N TYR A 176 -4.27 -2.44 -5.63
CA TYR A 176 -3.16 -2.06 -6.52
C TYR A 176 -3.53 -2.15 -8.00
N GLY A 177 -4.65 -2.80 -8.33
CA GLY A 177 -5.14 -2.98 -9.69
C GLY A 177 -4.47 -4.14 -10.44
N THR A 178 -3.90 -5.11 -9.72
CA THR A 178 -3.57 -6.43 -10.28
C THR A 178 -4.83 -7.30 -10.32
N ASN A 179 -4.72 -8.50 -10.86
CA ASN A 179 -5.84 -9.39 -11.11
C ASN A 179 -5.76 -10.63 -10.21
N PRO A 180 -6.61 -10.73 -9.17
CA PRO A 180 -6.55 -11.80 -8.16
C PRO A 180 -7.00 -13.19 -8.66
N LEU A 181 -7.08 -13.36 -9.97
CA LEU A 181 -7.52 -14.57 -10.65
C LEU A 181 -6.55 -14.94 -11.79
N ASP A 182 -5.40 -14.28 -11.89
CA ASP A 182 -4.36 -14.55 -12.88
C ASP A 182 -2.98 -14.64 -12.21
N PRO A 183 -2.52 -15.85 -11.85
CA PRO A 183 -1.32 -16.03 -11.03
C PRO A 183 -0.01 -15.74 -11.78
N VAL A 184 -0.12 -15.30 -13.03
CA VAL A 184 1.03 -14.90 -13.85
C VAL A 184 1.30 -13.40 -13.68
N ASP A 185 0.32 -12.63 -13.23
CA ASP A 185 0.40 -11.18 -13.27
C ASP A 185 1.34 -10.59 -12.20
N SER A 186 1.52 -11.26 -11.04
CA SER A 186 2.58 -10.96 -10.06
C SER A 186 4.00 -10.90 -10.65
N PHE A 187 4.24 -11.63 -11.75
CA PHE A 187 5.53 -11.67 -12.44
C PHE A 187 5.65 -10.66 -13.58
N LEU A 188 4.58 -9.95 -13.93
CA LEU A 188 4.60 -8.92 -14.96
C LEU A 188 5.31 -7.68 -14.45
N ASP A 189 5.85 -6.91 -15.39
CA ASP A 189 6.52 -5.62 -15.20
C ASP A 189 5.90 -4.69 -16.26
N PRO A 190 4.70 -4.11 -16.00
CA PRO A 190 3.92 -3.41 -17.02
C PRO A 190 4.60 -2.13 -17.54
N ASP A 191 5.40 -1.47 -16.70
CA ASP A 191 6.09 -0.23 -17.04
C ASP A 191 7.55 -0.44 -17.50
N HIS A 192 8.07 -1.66 -17.38
CA HIS A 192 9.39 -2.12 -17.78
C HIS A 192 10.54 -1.43 -17.03
N ASP A 193 10.36 -1.13 -15.75
CA ASP A 193 11.41 -0.57 -14.91
C ASP A 193 12.32 -1.62 -14.23
N GLY A 194 11.94 -2.90 -14.33
CA GLY A 194 12.66 -4.04 -13.80
C GLY A 194 12.18 -4.54 -12.44
N ARG A 195 11.04 -4.05 -11.93
CA ARG A 195 10.31 -4.64 -10.81
C ARG A 195 9.07 -5.37 -11.31
N SER A 196 8.75 -6.49 -10.67
CA SER A 196 7.48 -7.15 -10.94
C SER A 196 6.34 -6.57 -10.09
N ASN A 197 5.09 -6.79 -10.49
CA ASN A 197 3.91 -6.41 -9.72
C ASN A 197 4.03 -6.82 -8.24
N PHE A 198 4.49 -8.05 -7.97
CA PHE A 198 4.76 -8.53 -6.60
C PHE A 198 5.71 -7.62 -5.83
N GLU A 199 6.84 -7.24 -6.43
CA GLU A 199 7.84 -6.37 -5.79
C GLU A 199 7.29 -4.96 -5.58
N GLU A 200 6.51 -4.44 -6.52
CA GLU A 200 5.95 -3.11 -6.44
C GLU A 200 4.87 -3.01 -5.36
N VAL A 201 3.95 -3.98 -5.32
CA VAL A 201 2.98 -4.13 -4.24
C VAL A 201 3.70 -4.22 -2.90
N LYS A 202 4.67 -5.13 -2.80
CA LYS A 202 5.46 -5.36 -1.57
C LYS A 202 6.09 -4.07 -1.05
N PHE A 203 6.68 -3.28 -1.93
CA PHE A 203 7.43 -2.07 -1.57
C PHE A 203 6.60 -0.79 -1.63
N ASN A 204 5.30 -0.88 -1.86
CA ASN A 204 4.39 0.25 -2.04
C ASN A 204 4.89 1.23 -3.12
N THR A 205 5.15 0.71 -4.32
CA THR A 205 5.52 1.48 -5.52
C THR A 205 4.48 1.29 -6.64
N PRO A 206 4.44 2.16 -7.65
CA PRO A 206 3.32 2.22 -8.58
C PRO A 206 3.49 1.32 -9.82
N ILE A 207 2.64 0.29 -9.94
CA ILE A 207 2.66 -0.77 -10.99
C ILE A 207 2.77 -0.30 -12.45
N ASN A 208 2.29 0.91 -12.74
CA ASN A 208 2.17 1.43 -14.10
C ASN A 208 3.09 2.62 -14.37
N TYR A 209 4.00 2.96 -13.46
CA TYR A 209 4.85 4.13 -13.55
C TYR A 209 6.27 3.85 -13.05
N SER A 210 7.22 3.88 -13.99
CA SER A 210 8.62 3.55 -13.70
C SER A 210 9.17 4.23 -12.44
N ASN A 211 9.76 3.43 -11.57
CA ASN A 211 10.38 3.85 -10.32
C ASN A 211 11.65 4.65 -10.61
N ASP A 212 11.58 5.95 -10.35
CA ASP A 212 12.75 6.81 -10.29
C ASP A 212 13.36 6.85 -8.87
N ILE A 213 14.43 7.63 -8.72
CA ILE A 213 15.10 7.79 -7.41
C ILE A 213 14.17 8.38 -6.33
N HIS A 214 13.14 9.12 -6.72
CA HIS A 214 12.19 9.71 -5.77
C HIS A 214 11.22 8.66 -5.26
N ILE A 215 10.65 7.83 -6.14
CA ILE A 215 9.77 6.71 -5.76
C ILE A 215 10.55 5.69 -4.91
N ASP A 216 11.76 5.30 -5.34
CA ASP A 216 12.60 4.36 -4.60
C ASP A 216 12.96 4.84 -3.18
N SER A 217 13.10 6.16 -3.00
CA SER A 217 13.37 6.74 -1.68
C SER A 217 12.18 6.65 -0.72
N LYS A 218 10.97 6.40 -1.23
CA LYS A 218 9.71 6.26 -0.49
C LYS A 218 9.25 4.82 -0.34
N SER A 219 9.90 3.87 -1.02
CA SER A 219 9.60 2.46 -0.92
C SER A 219 9.70 1.94 0.51
N TYR A 220 8.82 1.01 0.85
CA TYR A 220 8.87 0.31 2.12
C TYR A 220 10.13 -0.54 2.21
N GLN A 221 10.68 -0.66 3.42
CA GLN A 221 11.88 -1.46 3.66
C GLN A 221 11.58 -2.56 4.67
N TYR A 222 11.85 -3.81 4.28
CA TYR A 222 11.58 -4.97 5.12
C TYR A 222 12.87 -5.54 5.68
N LYS A 223 12.84 -5.87 6.97
CA LYS A 223 13.87 -6.63 7.65
C LYS A 223 13.23 -7.73 8.48
N VAL A 224 13.49 -8.97 8.10
CA VAL A 224 13.01 -10.17 8.81
C VAL A 224 14.19 -10.86 9.47
N VAL A 225 14.11 -11.08 10.77
CA VAL A 225 15.14 -11.75 11.56
C VAL A 225 14.57 -13.01 12.20
N THR A 226 15.09 -14.18 11.81
CA THR A 226 14.73 -15.46 12.41
C THR A 226 15.33 -15.60 13.81
N LYS A 227 14.51 -16.04 14.76
CA LYS A 227 14.85 -16.35 16.15
C LYS A 227 14.34 -17.73 16.50
N MET A 228 15.18 -18.56 17.12
CA MET A 228 14.75 -19.85 17.65
C MET A 228 14.13 -19.69 19.04
N LYS A 229 12.90 -20.18 19.23
CA LYS A 229 12.20 -20.21 20.52
C LYS A 229 11.72 -21.63 20.79
N ALA A 230 12.43 -22.35 21.67
CA ALA A 230 12.11 -23.73 22.07
C ALA A 230 11.83 -24.67 20.87
N ASP A 231 12.76 -24.69 19.91
CA ASP A 231 12.72 -25.47 18.65
C ASP A 231 11.70 -25.02 17.60
N THR A 232 10.99 -23.90 17.82
CA THR A 232 10.18 -23.22 16.81
C THR A 232 10.94 -22.05 16.22
N GLU A 233 10.94 -21.92 14.89
CA GLU A 233 11.38 -20.71 14.19
C GLU A 233 10.34 -19.62 14.36
N CYS A 234 10.74 -18.52 14.98
CA CYS A 234 9.96 -17.30 15.14
C CYS A 234 10.70 -16.14 14.46
N TYR A 235 10.02 -15.01 14.25
CA TYR A 235 10.50 -13.91 13.44
C TYR A 235 10.29 -12.59 14.17
N GLU A 236 11.29 -11.72 14.07
CA GLU A 236 11.15 -10.29 14.30
C GLU A 236 11.07 -9.61 12.94
N ILE A 237 9.95 -8.93 12.67
CA ILE A 237 9.69 -8.27 11.39
C ILE A 237 9.77 -6.76 11.64
N THR A 238 10.51 -6.05 10.81
CA THR A 238 10.54 -4.59 10.82
C THR A 238 10.19 -4.08 9.43
N VAL A 239 9.21 -3.19 9.36
CA VAL A 239 8.86 -2.46 8.15
C VAL A 239 9.12 -0.98 8.41
N SER A 240 9.98 -0.38 7.60
CA SER A 240 10.38 1.03 7.73
C SER A 240 9.91 1.83 6.52
N ASN A 241 9.97 3.16 6.64
CA ASN A 241 9.55 4.11 5.60
C ASN A 241 8.03 4.10 5.33
N ILE A 242 7.22 3.78 6.35
CA ILE A 242 5.76 3.79 6.24
C ILE A 242 5.30 5.25 6.33
N PRO A 243 4.60 5.81 5.32
CA PRO A 243 4.11 7.19 5.34
C PRO A 243 3.08 7.39 6.45
N HIS A 244 3.05 8.58 7.06
CA HIS A 244 2.07 8.97 8.07
C HIS A 244 1.34 10.24 7.65
N MET A 245 0.02 10.13 7.48
CA MET A 245 -0.85 11.25 7.09
C MET A 245 -1.35 12.02 8.31
N ASP A 246 -1.58 13.32 8.13
CA ASP A 246 -2.03 14.24 9.18
C ASP A 246 -3.56 14.18 9.43
N ILE A 247 -4.09 12.96 9.47
CA ILE A 247 -5.49 12.62 9.74
C ILE A 247 -5.67 12.11 11.17
N LYS A 248 -6.91 11.82 11.58
CA LYS A 248 -7.23 11.40 12.96
C LYS A 248 -6.43 10.16 13.37
N GLU A 249 -6.54 9.10 12.59
CA GLU A 249 -5.89 7.80 12.78
C GLU A 249 -5.51 7.27 11.39
N ASN A 250 -4.30 6.75 11.23
CA ASN A 250 -3.91 6.04 10.01
C ASN A 250 -4.16 4.54 10.22
N MET A 251 -4.79 3.87 9.27
CA MET A 251 -5.01 2.43 9.32
C MET A 251 -3.84 1.70 8.67
N LEU A 252 -2.94 1.15 9.49
CA LEU A 252 -1.88 0.26 9.02
C LEU A 252 -2.32 -1.19 9.19
N LYS A 253 -2.34 -1.98 8.12
CA LYS A 253 -2.55 -3.44 8.21
C LYS A 253 -1.27 -4.15 7.83
N ILE A 254 -0.87 -5.12 8.65
CA ILE A 254 0.20 -6.07 8.34
C ILE A 254 -0.40 -7.45 8.13
N PHE A 255 0.06 -8.12 7.08
CA PHE A 255 -0.29 -9.46 6.66
C PHE A 255 0.96 -10.32 6.82
N VAL A 256 0.84 -11.48 7.46
CA VAL A 256 1.92 -12.45 7.58
C VAL A 256 1.45 -13.77 7.00
N LEU A 257 2.13 -14.18 5.94
CA LEU A 257 1.79 -15.33 5.12
C LEU A 257 2.53 -16.55 5.64
N GLU A 258 1.77 -17.62 5.84
CA GLU A 258 2.26 -18.92 6.25
C GLU A 258 1.84 -19.98 5.24
N ASN A 259 2.72 -20.93 4.95
CA ASN A 259 2.39 -22.08 4.12
C ASN A 259 2.25 -23.34 4.96
N LYS A 260 1.22 -24.12 4.67
CA LYS A 260 1.03 -25.46 5.23
C LYS A 260 1.17 -26.51 4.14
N THR A 261 2.05 -27.47 4.35
CA THR A 261 2.11 -28.65 3.47
C THR A 261 0.95 -29.57 3.76
N ILE A 262 0.09 -29.79 2.78
CA ILE A 262 -1.05 -30.72 2.85
C ILE A 262 -0.81 -31.96 1.98
N ASN A 263 -1.11 -33.13 2.53
CA ASN A 263 -1.03 -34.38 1.77
C ASN A 263 -2.37 -34.59 1.05
N THR A 264 -2.40 -34.46 -0.27
CA THR A 264 -3.66 -34.48 -1.06
C THR A 264 -4.14 -35.90 -1.42
N GLY A 265 -3.75 -36.94 -0.68
CA GLY A 265 -4.19 -38.32 -0.93
C GLY A 265 -3.69 -38.96 -2.24
N GLY A 266 -2.93 -38.23 -3.06
CA GLY A 266 -2.20 -38.70 -4.24
C GLY A 266 -0.68 -38.54 -4.10
N THR A 267 0.10 -38.70 -5.19
CA THR A 267 1.57 -38.54 -5.20
C THR A 267 2.04 -37.08 -5.14
N GLY A 268 1.15 -36.12 -4.89
CA GLY A 268 1.46 -34.70 -4.78
C GLY A 268 1.32 -34.20 -3.35
N GLN A 269 2.19 -33.27 -2.97
CA GLN A 269 1.99 -32.42 -1.80
C GLN A 269 1.35 -31.13 -2.32
N GLY A 270 0.21 -30.73 -1.74
CA GLY A 270 -0.36 -29.40 -1.95
C GLY A 270 0.24 -28.42 -0.94
N GLN A 271 0.22 -27.14 -1.26
CA GLN A 271 0.46 -26.06 -0.33
C GLN A 271 -0.87 -25.31 -0.14
N GLN A 272 -1.14 -24.89 1.09
CA GLN A 272 -2.26 -24.03 1.41
C GLN A 272 -1.69 -22.81 2.12
N LEU A 273 -2.01 -21.62 1.60
CA LEU A 273 -1.64 -20.35 2.20
C LEU A 273 -2.56 -20.04 3.38
N PHE A 274 -2.01 -19.41 4.39
CA PHE A 274 -2.74 -18.85 5.52
C PHE A 274 -2.22 -17.46 5.78
N ILE A 275 -3.11 -16.51 5.99
CA ILE A 275 -2.75 -15.15 6.38
C ILE A 275 -3.09 -14.94 7.85
N ASN A 276 -2.15 -14.36 8.60
CA ASN A 276 -2.46 -13.74 9.88
C ASN A 276 -2.34 -12.23 9.72
N THR A 277 -3.30 -11.49 10.24
CA THR A 277 -3.32 -10.03 10.11
C THR A 277 -3.24 -9.32 11.45
N ALA A 278 -2.78 -8.07 11.42
CA ALA A 278 -3.04 -7.12 12.48
C ALA A 278 -3.34 -5.77 11.87
N THR A 279 -4.45 -5.17 12.29
CA THR A 279 -4.82 -3.79 11.94
C THR A 279 -4.45 -2.88 13.10
N LEU A 280 -3.69 -1.82 12.83
CA LEU A 280 -3.21 -0.88 13.82
C LEU A 280 -3.77 0.50 13.49
N LEU A 281 -4.48 1.10 14.43
CA LEU A 281 -4.94 2.49 14.32
C LEU A 281 -3.86 3.41 14.87
N ILE A 282 -3.04 3.97 13.98
CA ILE A 282 -1.90 4.80 14.34
C ILE A 282 -2.37 6.24 14.56
N PRO A 283 -2.21 6.81 15.77
CA PRO A 283 -2.74 8.15 16.05
C PRO A 283 -1.97 9.24 15.30
N ARG A 284 -2.64 10.37 15.03
CA ARG A 284 -2.04 11.58 14.44
C ARG A 284 -0.74 12.04 15.10
N GLY A 285 -0.63 11.83 16.41
CA GLY A 285 0.39 12.43 17.28
C GLY A 285 1.78 11.79 17.28
N ILE A 286 2.03 10.75 16.49
CA ILE A 286 3.38 10.16 16.39
C ILE A 286 4.38 11.14 15.76
N ALA A 287 5.67 11.04 16.03
CA ALA A 287 6.71 11.86 15.41
C ALA A 287 7.34 11.17 14.19
N ASP A 288 8.06 11.94 13.35
CA ASP A 288 8.84 11.38 12.22
C ASP A 288 9.94 10.45 12.75
N GLY A 289 9.97 9.21 12.24
CA GLY A 289 10.92 8.16 12.63
C GLY A 289 10.47 7.28 13.80
N ASP A 290 9.35 7.59 14.45
CA ASP A 290 8.84 6.80 15.58
C ASP A 290 8.66 5.33 15.20
N THR A 291 8.85 4.44 16.17
CA THR A 291 8.65 3.00 15.98
C THR A 291 7.43 2.52 16.76
N VAL A 292 6.43 2.04 16.04
CA VAL A 292 5.27 1.32 16.57
C VAL A 292 5.69 -0.13 16.78
N VAL A 293 5.51 -0.64 18.01
CA VAL A 293 5.87 -2.01 18.39
C VAL A 293 4.62 -2.78 18.74
N ILE A 294 4.45 -3.94 18.12
CA ILE A 294 3.40 -4.90 18.46
C ILE A 294 4.02 -6.27 18.76
N ASP A 295 3.35 -7.04 19.60
CA ASP A 295 3.71 -8.43 19.86
C ASP A 295 2.83 -9.36 19.05
N ASN A 296 3.46 -10.21 18.24
CA ASN A 296 2.79 -11.18 17.37
C ASN A 296 1.84 -10.55 16.32
N VAL A 297 1.26 -11.39 15.47
CA VAL A 297 0.22 -11.05 14.49
C VAL A 297 -0.80 -12.18 14.51
N ARG A 298 -2.05 -11.90 14.94
CA ARG A 298 -3.07 -12.92 15.24
C ARG A 298 -4.51 -12.42 15.04
N ASN A 299 -4.81 -11.91 13.86
CA ASN A 299 -6.17 -11.54 13.44
C ASN A 299 -6.81 -10.60 14.47
N GLN A 300 -6.14 -9.47 14.69
CA GLN A 300 -6.47 -8.53 15.75
C GLN A 300 -6.49 -7.09 15.23
N THR A 301 -7.34 -6.26 15.85
CA THR A 301 -7.33 -4.82 15.65
C THR A 301 -6.86 -4.15 16.93
N LEU A 302 -5.76 -3.39 16.84
CA LEU A 302 -5.16 -2.65 17.95
C LEU A 302 -5.54 -1.18 17.84
N GLN A 303 -6.18 -0.67 18.88
CA GLN A 303 -6.56 0.74 19.01
C GLN A 303 -5.35 1.61 19.37
N SER A 304 -5.45 2.91 19.11
CA SER A 304 -4.38 3.89 19.35
C SER A 304 -3.77 3.82 20.77
N ASP A 305 -4.56 3.49 21.79
CA ASP A 305 -4.14 3.41 23.20
C ASP A 305 -3.51 2.06 23.59
N GLU A 306 -3.62 1.05 22.74
CA GLU A 306 -3.02 -0.28 22.91
C GLU A 306 -1.61 -0.37 22.30
N LEU A 307 -1.23 0.61 21.47
CA LEU A 307 0.03 0.62 20.74
C LEU A 307 1.20 1.09 21.61
N THR A 308 2.32 0.36 21.52
CA THR A 308 3.59 0.81 22.10
C THR A 308 4.34 1.64 21.07
N ILE A 309 4.53 2.93 21.33
CA ILE A 309 5.24 3.86 20.43
C ILE A 309 6.56 4.30 21.08
N ASN A 310 7.67 3.95 20.45
CA ASN A 310 9.00 4.34 20.87
C ASN A 310 9.47 5.51 20.02
N SER A 311 9.71 6.66 20.64
CA SER A 311 10.17 7.83 19.91
C SER A 311 11.61 7.68 19.43
N ASP A 312 11.86 8.04 18.18
CA ASP A 312 13.22 8.19 17.68
C ASP A 312 13.85 9.44 18.31
N LYS A 313 14.84 9.23 19.18
CA LYS A 313 15.51 10.33 19.88
C LYS A 313 16.59 11.00 19.02
N GLU A 314 16.87 10.51 17.83
CA GLU A 314 17.87 11.09 16.92
C GLU A 314 17.28 12.15 15.97
N SER A 315 15.96 12.25 15.80
CA SER A 315 15.30 13.17 14.87
C SER A 315 14.80 14.49 15.49
N GLN A 316 14.90 14.69 16.82
CA GLN A 316 14.49 15.96 17.42
C GLN A 316 15.50 17.07 17.15
N PRO A 317 15.11 18.20 16.52
CA PRO A 317 16.00 19.34 16.39
C PRO A 317 16.36 19.87 17.78
N LYS A 318 17.67 20.01 18.03
CA LYS A 318 18.21 20.70 19.21
C LYS A 318 17.93 22.19 19.18
#